data_AF-A0A376KV81-F1
#
_entry.id   AF-A0A376KV81-F1
#
_cell.length_a   1.000
_cell.length_b   1.000
_cell.length_c   1.000
_cell.angle_alpha   90.00
_cell.angle_beta   90.00
_cell.angle_gamma   90.00
#
_symmetry.space_group_name_H-M   'P 1'
#
loop_
_entity.id
_entity.type
_entity.pdbx_description
1 polymer ?
#
loop_
_entity_poly.entity_id
_entity_poly.type
_entity_poly.pdbx_seq_one_letter_code
_entity_poly.pdbx_strand_id
1 'polypeptide(L)'
;MNDPQKCLSYKQVRGRGGFIRSNWQELNQLIAAANVWTIKTYGPDRVAGFSPIPAMSMVSYAAGTRYLSLLGGTCLSFYDWYCDLPPASPMTWGEQTDVPESADWYNSSYIIAWGSNVPQTRTPDAHFFTEVRYKGTKTIAITPDYSEVAKLCDQWLAPKQGTDSALAMAMGHVILKEFHLDNPSDYFINYCRRYSDMPMLVMLEPRDDGSYVPGRMIRASDLVDGLGESNNPQWKTVAVNTAGELVVPNGAIGFPLGRKRQMESGIHCRRYGNRIVVNPARST
;
A
#
# COMPACT_ATOMS: atom_id res chain seq x y z
N MET A 1 25.06 26.00 26.60
CA MET A 1 25.36 24.58 26.27
C MET A 1 26.58 24.45 25.36
N ASN A 2 27.52 25.42 25.34
CA ASN A 2 28.49 25.55 24.24
C ASN A 2 29.91 25.17 24.63
N ASP A 3 30.13 24.62 25.82
CA ASP A 3 31.43 24.15 26.27
C ASP A 3 31.68 22.75 25.69
N PRO A 4 32.63 22.59 24.75
CA PRO A 4 32.88 21.31 24.09
C PRO A 4 33.40 20.24 25.05
N GLN A 5 34.19 20.63 26.07
CA GLN A 5 34.75 19.68 27.04
C GLN A 5 33.65 19.12 27.94
N LYS A 6 32.72 19.97 28.41
CA LYS A 6 31.55 19.51 29.17
C LYS A 6 30.61 18.68 28.32
N CYS A 7 30.42 19.03 27.05
CA CYS A 7 29.59 18.23 26.15
C CYS A 7 30.17 16.84 25.92
N LEU A 8 31.49 16.76 25.73
CA LEU A 8 32.21 15.51 25.55
C LEU A 8 32.13 14.63 26.80
N SER A 9 32.25 15.21 28.00
CA SER A 9 32.34 14.47 29.25
C SER A 9 31.12 13.57 29.52
N TYR A 10 29.90 14.04 29.23
CA TYR A 10 28.68 13.23 29.40
C TYR A 10 28.32 12.41 28.15
N LYS A 11 28.71 12.84 26.95
CA LYS A 11 28.41 12.09 25.71
C LYS A 11 29.23 10.79 25.61
N GLN A 12 30.50 10.81 25.99
CA GLN A 12 31.40 9.64 25.88
C GLN A 12 31.05 8.49 26.84
N VAL A 13 30.29 8.77 27.90
CA VAL A 13 29.89 7.78 28.90
C VAL A 13 28.51 7.16 28.64
N ARG A 14 27.83 7.55 27.55
CA ARG A 14 26.56 6.90 27.14
C ARG A 14 26.79 5.41 26.88
N GLY A 15 26.03 4.56 27.56
CA GLY A 15 26.20 3.09 27.50
C GLY A 15 27.30 2.53 28.41
N ARG A 16 27.89 3.34 29.32
CA ARG A 16 28.94 2.91 30.27
C ARG A 16 28.46 2.81 31.73
N GLY A 17 27.15 2.83 31.97
CA GLY A 17 26.57 2.83 33.32
C GLY A 17 26.63 4.20 34.01
N GLY A 18 26.62 4.21 35.35
CA GLY A 18 26.72 5.45 36.14
C GLY A 18 25.40 6.23 36.31
N PHE A 19 24.25 5.58 36.13
CA PHE A 19 22.97 6.20 36.43
C PHE A 19 22.85 6.48 37.93
N ILE A 20 22.41 7.70 38.24
CA ILE A 20 22.02 8.10 39.59
C ILE A 20 20.53 8.39 39.61
N ARG A 21 19.91 8.18 40.77
CA ARG A 21 18.51 8.56 40.96
C ARG A 21 18.39 10.08 40.97
N SER A 22 17.44 10.61 40.19
CA SER A 22 17.03 12.02 40.16
C SER A 22 15.54 12.13 40.53
N ASN A 23 14.91 13.28 40.30
CA ASN A 23 13.50 13.53 40.56
C ASN A 23 12.84 14.28 39.39
N TRP A 24 11.50 14.28 39.36
CA TRP A 24 10.73 14.91 38.29
C TRP A 24 10.99 16.41 38.12
N GLN A 25 11.18 17.15 39.22
CA GLN A 25 11.39 18.59 39.16
C GLN A 25 12.71 18.92 38.45
N GLU A 26 13.79 18.20 38.79
CA GLU A 26 15.11 18.35 38.17
C GLU A 26 15.09 17.98 36.67
N LEU A 27 14.57 16.81 36.33
CA LEU A 27 14.59 16.31 34.95
C LEU A 27 13.67 17.13 34.02
N ASN A 28 12.49 17.52 34.47
CA ASN A 28 11.57 18.33 33.67
C ASN A 28 12.19 19.70 33.35
N GLN A 29 12.84 20.33 34.32
CA GLN A 29 13.53 21.61 34.09
C GLN A 29 14.69 21.46 33.10
N LEU A 30 15.49 20.39 33.24
CA LEU A 30 16.63 20.13 32.35
C LEU A 30 16.17 19.91 30.90
N ILE A 31 15.14 19.07 30.69
CA ILE A 31 14.59 18.77 29.36
C ILE A 31 13.97 20.03 28.74
N ALA A 32 13.15 20.77 29.50
CA ALA A 32 12.54 22.00 29.00
C ALA A 32 13.59 23.06 28.61
N ALA A 33 14.63 23.25 29.44
CA ALA A 33 15.71 24.18 29.14
C ALA A 33 16.50 23.77 27.88
N ALA A 34 16.75 22.47 27.68
CA ALA A 34 17.40 21.96 26.49
C ALA A 34 16.56 22.20 25.22
N ASN A 35 15.25 21.96 25.29
CA ASN A 35 14.34 22.18 24.16
C ASN A 35 14.23 23.68 23.83
N VAL A 36 14.00 24.55 24.82
CA VAL A 36 13.94 26.01 24.62
C VAL A 36 15.24 26.54 24.03
N TRP A 37 16.40 26.11 24.56
CA TRP A 37 17.70 26.54 24.05
C TRP A 37 17.91 26.09 22.59
N THR A 38 17.58 24.84 22.27
CA THR A 38 17.73 24.27 20.92
C THR A 38 16.82 24.99 19.93
N ILE A 39 15.54 25.16 20.26
CA ILE A 39 14.55 25.86 19.44
C ILE A 39 15.01 27.29 19.16
N LYS A 40 15.41 28.02 20.20
CA LYS A 40 15.83 29.43 20.08
C LYS A 40 17.11 29.61 19.26
N THR A 41 18.04 28.66 19.35
CA THR A 41 19.39 28.80 18.76
C THR A 41 19.47 28.21 17.35
N TYR A 42 18.76 27.12 17.06
CA TYR A 42 18.89 26.35 15.82
C TYR A 42 17.58 26.15 15.05
N GLY A 43 16.43 26.31 15.70
CA GLY A 43 15.12 26.03 15.13
C GLY A 43 14.44 24.81 15.78
N PRO A 44 13.10 24.74 15.71
CA PRO A 44 12.33 23.72 16.41
C PRO A 44 12.47 22.32 15.82
N ASP A 45 12.74 22.22 14.52
CA ASP A 45 13.01 20.97 13.80
C ASP A 45 14.31 20.25 14.22
N ARG A 46 15.15 20.88 15.05
CA ARG A 46 16.31 20.24 15.72
C ARG A 46 15.93 19.48 16.99
N VAL A 47 14.65 19.52 17.39
CA VAL A 47 14.07 18.66 18.42
C VAL A 47 13.21 17.61 17.72
N ALA A 48 13.52 16.34 17.94
CA ALA A 48 12.81 15.22 17.31
C ALA A 48 12.38 14.18 18.34
N GLY A 49 11.34 13.43 18.01
CA GLY A 49 10.92 12.26 18.77
C GLY A 49 10.58 11.09 17.87
N PHE A 50 10.93 9.89 18.35
CA PHE A 50 10.60 8.63 17.73
C PHE A 50 9.68 7.85 18.67
N SER A 51 8.45 7.60 18.22
CA SER A 51 7.48 6.76 18.93
C SER A 51 6.66 6.03 17.86
N PRO A 52 6.68 4.69 17.78
CA PRO A 52 6.04 3.95 16.70
C PRO A 52 4.61 3.53 17.05
N ILE A 53 3.90 2.94 16.08
CA ILE A 53 2.62 2.21 16.19
C ILE A 53 1.60 2.84 17.15
N PRO A 54 0.88 3.91 16.73
CA PRO A 54 -0.15 4.54 17.56
C PRO A 54 -1.31 3.60 17.91
N ALA A 55 -1.63 2.61 17.06
CA ALA A 55 -2.77 1.71 17.23
C ALA A 55 -2.68 0.85 18.51
N MET A 56 -1.47 0.53 18.97
CA MET A 56 -1.27 -0.27 20.19
C MET A 56 -1.58 0.52 21.48
N SER A 57 -1.38 1.84 21.47
CA SER A 57 -1.62 2.70 22.65
C SER A 57 -1.76 4.18 22.25
N MET A 58 -2.93 4.55 21.71
CA MET A 58 -3.16 5.83 21.03
C MET A 58 -2.79 7.05 21.88
N VAL A 59 -3.21 7.09 23.14
CA VAL A 59 -2.95 8.24 24.03
C VAL A 59 -1.47 8.32 24.43
N SER A 60 -0.81 7.19 24.65
CA SER A 60 0.62 7.15 24.97
C SER A 60 1.46 7.68 23.80
N TYR A 61 1.12 7.29 22.56
CA TYR A 61 1.71 7.87 21.35
C TYR A 61 1.42 9.37 21.23
N ALA A 62 0.15 9.76 21.46
CA ALA A 62 -0.29 11.15 21.32
C ALA A 62 0.38 12.09 22.31
N ALA A 63 0.76 11.64 23.51
CA ALA A 63 1.38 12.47 24.53
C ALA A 63 2.68 13.13 24.02
N GLY A 64 3.61 12.33 23.48
CA GLY A 64 4.87 12.84 22.94
C GLY A 64 4.71 13.59 21.62
N THR A 65 3.90 13.06 20.71
CA THR A 65 3.71 13.66 19.38
C THR A 65 2.95 14.98 19.42
N ARG A 66 1.99 15.13 20.34
CA ARG A 66 1.31 16.42 20.60
C ARG A 66 2.28 17.43 21.19
N TYR A 67 3.11 17.04 22.16
CA TYR A 67 4.13 17.91 22.73
C TYR A 67 5.09 18.45 21.65
N LEU A 68 5.64 17.56 20.82
CA LEU A 68 6.55 17.92 19.74
C LEU A 68 5.88 18.80 18.68
N SER A 69 4.70 18.40 18.22
CA SER A 69 3.95 19.16 17.20
C SER A 69 3.63 20.59 17.66
N LEU A 70 3.27 20.78 18.94
CA LEU A 70 3.02 22.12 19.50
C LEU A 70 4.30 22.98 19.58
N LEU A 71 5.47 22.36 19.76
CA LEU A 71 6.76 23.06 19.73
C LEU A 71 7.28 23.31 18.31
N GLY A 72 6.69 22.68 17.29
CA GLY A 72 7.22 22.64 15.92
C GLY A 72 8.35 21.63 15.72
N GLY A 73 8.50 20.65 16.63
CA GLY A 73 9.48 19.57 16.54
C GLY A 73 9.08 18.48 15.55
N THR A 74 10.05 17.63 15.20
CA THR A 74 9.90 16.60 14.16
C THR A 74 9.37 15.30 14.75
N CYS A 75 8.20 14.84 14.26
CA CYS A 75 7.69 13.49 14.52
C CYS A 75 8.21 12.53 13.45
N LEU A 76 9.00 11.53 13.85
CA LEU A 76 9.61 10.57 12.92
C LEU A 76 8.61 9.47 12.51
N SER A 77 8.64 9.06 11.25
CA SER A 77 7.86 7.93 10.73
C SER A 77 8.39 6.59 11.26
N PHE A 78 7.57 5.54 11.15
CA PHE A 78 7.92 4.20 11.63
C PHE A 78 7.62 3.09 10.62
N TYR A 79 6.55 3.20 9.82
CA TYR A 79 6.03 2.06 9.04
C TYR A 79 6.92 1.74 7.82
N ASP A 80 7.40 2.78 7.17
CA ASP A 80 8.47 2.73 6.16
C ASP A 80 9.80 2.28 6.77
N TRP A 81 10.18 2.83 7.92
CA TRP A 81 11.44 2.54 8.60
C TRP A 81 11.56 1.08 9.04
N TYR A 82 10.48 0.48 9.55
CA TYR A 82 10.46 -0.93 9.94
C TYR A 82 10.40 -1.90 8.77
N CYS A 83 10.28 -1.38 7.54
CA CYS A 83 10.02 -2.17 6.34
C CYS A 83 8.70 -2.96 6.41
N ASP A 84 7.76 -2.50 7.24
CA ASP A 84 6.41 -3.08 7.32
C ASP A 84 5.48 -2.49 6.26
N LEU A 85 5.74 -1.25 5.80
CA LEU A 85 5.08 -0.65 4.65
C LEU A 85 5.46 -1.43 3.39
N PRO A 86 4.50 -2.07 2.69
CA PRO A 86 4.78 -2.68 1.39
C PRO A 86 4.64 -1.60 0.30
N PRO A 87 5.72 -1.08 -0.32
CA PRO A 87 5.61 0.00 -1.30
C PRO A 87 4.72 -0.36 -2.51
N ALA A 88 4.58 -1.66 -2.79
CA ALA A 88 3.68 -2.18 -3.79
C ALA A 88 2.19 -1.83 -3.55
N SER A 89 1.76 -1.64 -2.29
CA SER A 89 0.36 -1.26 -1.98
C SER A 89 0.05 0.16 -2.46
N PRO A 90 0.82 1.21 -2.09
CA PRO A 90 0.65 2.53 -2.68
C PRO A 90 0.84 2.57 -4.20
N MET A 91 1.75 1.76 -4.76
CA MET A 91 1.96 1.70 -6.22
C MET A 91 0.76 1.10 -6.97
N THR A 92 0.09 0.11 -6.38
CA THR A 92 -1.00 -0.63 -7.04
C THR A 92 -2.38 0.00 -6.76
N TRP A 93 -2.61 0.43 -5.53
CA TRP A 93 -3.93 0.86 -5.06
C TRP A 93 -3.99 2.30 -4.57
N GLY A 94 -2.86 2.99 -4.42
CA GLY A 94 -2.82 4.31 -3.80
C GLY A 94 -3.19 4.29 -2.31
N GLU A 95 -3.11 3.13 -1.66
CA GLU A 95 -3.45 2.89 -0.26
C GLU A 95 -2.20 2.48 0.53
N GLN A 96 -2.07 2.94 1.77
CA GLN A 96 -0.92 2.63 2.62
C GLN A 96 -0.82 1.11 2.85
N THR A 97 -1.83 0.56 3.52
CA THR A 97 -2.06 -0.88 3.74
C THR A 97 -3.49 -1.04 4.23
N ASP A 98 -4.29 -1.81 3.50
CA ASP A 98 -5.57 -2.33 3.98
C ASP A 98 -5.63 -3.83 3.66
N VAL A 99 -6.07 -4.64 4.62
CA VAL A 99 -6.01 -6.11 4.55
C VAL A 99 -7.26 -6.72 5.19
N PRO A 100 -7.71 -7.91 4.73
CA PRO A 100 -8.82 -8.60 5.37
C PRO A 100 -8.48 -9.00 6.81
N GLU A 101 -9.49 -8.99 7.69
CA GLU A 101 -9.37 -9.49 9.05
C GLU A 101 -9.09 -11.00 9.09
N SER A 102 -8.59 -11.51 10.21
CA SER A 102 -8.27 -12.93 10.36
C SER A 102 -9.51 -13.84 10.29
N ALA A 103 -10.67 -13.35 10.71
CA ALA A 103 -11.92 -14.07 10.57
C ALA A 103 -12.28 -14.34 9.09
N ASP A 104 -11.88 -13.47 8.17
CA ASP A 104 -12.13 -13.64 6.74
C ASP A 104 -11.28 -14.76 6.13
N TRP A 105 -10.20 -15.20 6.80
CA TRP A 105 -9.46 -16.39 6.38
C TRP A 105 -10.38 -17.61 6.32
N TYR A 106 -11.40 -17.66 7.19
CA TYR A 106 -12.38 -18.74 7.22
C TYR A 106 -13.32 -18.77 6.00
N ASN A 107 -13.40 -17.69 5.24
CA ASN A 107 -14.19 -17.60 4.01
C ASN A 107 -13.46 -18.13 2.78
N SER A 108 -12.13 -18.18 2.81
CA SER A 108 -11.33 -18.70 1.68
C SER A 108 -11.38 -20.24 1.58
N SER A 109 -11.39 -20.75 0.35
CA SER A 109 -11.24 -22.18 0.02
C SER A 109 -9.80 -22.58 -0.35
N TYR A 110 -8.90 -21.62 -0.51
CA TYR A 110 -7.48 -21.85 -0.82
C TYR A 110 -6.61 -20.75 -0.21
N ILE A 111 -5.62 -21.10 0.61
CA ILE A 111 -4.74 -20.13 1.27
C ILE A 111 -3.28 -20.50 1.05
N ILE A 112 -2.47 -19.52 0.67
CA ILE A 112 -1.01 -19.63 0.60
C ILE A 112 -0.41 -18.76 1.71
N ALA A 113 0.21 -19.38 2.70
CA ALA A 113 1.04 -18.73 3.70
C ALA A 113 2.44 -18.53 3.13
N TRP A 114 2.68 -17.38 2.49
CA TRP A 114 3.94 -17.06 1.82
C TRP A 114 4.78 -16.10 2.69
N GLY A 115 5.92 -16.58 3.18
CA GLY A 115 6.81 -15.77 4.03
C GLY A 115 6.17 -15.29 5.35
N SER A 116 5.07 -15.90 5.77
CA SER A 116 4.31 -15.53 6.97
C SER A 116 4.25 -16.71 7.93
N ASN A 117 5.02 -16.63 9.02
CA ASN A 117 5.02 -17.68 10.05
C ASN A 117 3.84 -17.47 11.03
N VAL A 118 2.64 -17.83 10.57
CA VAL A 118 1.35 -17.58 11.23
C VAL A 118 1.32 -18.01 12.72
N PRO A 119 1.64 -19.25 13.11
CA PRO A 119 1.51 -19.67 14.51
C PRO A 119 2.44 -18.93 15.47
N GLN A 120 3.61 -18.49 14.99
CA GLN A 120 4.60 -17.79 15.81
C GLN A 120 4.36 -16.28 15.88
N THR A 121 3.92 -15.66 14.78
CA THR A 121 3.83 -14.19 14.68
C THR A 121 2.40 -13.66 14.74
N ARG A 122 1.39 -14.50 14.48
CA ARG A 122 -0.06 -14.23 14.53
C ARG A 122 -0.74 -15.26 15.44
N THR A 123 -0.08 -15.65 16.54
CA THR A 123 -0.58 -16.65 17.50
C THR A 123 -2.06 -16.49 17.89
N PRO A 124 -2.57 -15.29 18.24
CA PRO A 124 -3.97 -15.15 18.63
C PRO A 124 -4.96 -15.43 17.47
N ASP A 125 -4.53 -15.28 16.22
CA ASP A 125 -5.36 -15.47 15.03
C ASP A 125 -5.13 -16.83 14.33
N ALA A 126 -4.08 -17.56 14.72
CA ALA A 126 -3.67 -18.80 14.06
C ALA A 126 -4.75 -19.88 14.06
N HIS A 127 -5.68 -19.84 15.02
CA HIS A 127 -6.80 -20.79 15.08
C HIS A 127 -7.66 -20.71 13.81
N PHE A 128 -7.96 -19.52 13.28
CA PHE A 128 -8.73 -19.37 12.03
C PHE A 128 -8.07 -20.11 10.86
N PHE A 129 -6.74 -20.04 10.75
CA PHE A 129 -5.97 -20.75 9.71
C PHE A 129 -6.02 -22.27 9.88
N THR A 130 -6.00 -22.77 11.12
CA THR A 130 -6.09 -24.21 11.38
C THR A 130 -7.50 -24.76 11.23
N GLU A 131 -8.51 -24.00 11.65
CA GLU A 131 -9.92 -24.40 11.68
C GLU A 131 -10.52 -24.40 10.29
N VAL A 132 -10.14 -23.44 9.43
CA VAL A 132 -10.64 -23.39 8.04
C VAL A 132 -10.26 -24.65 7.25
N ARG A 133 -9.18 -25.34 7.61
CA ARG A 133 -8.80 -26.61 6.99
C ARG A 133 -9.84 -27.71 7.24
N TYR A 134 -10.54 -27.69 8.37
CA TYR A 134 -11.65 -28.62 8.63
C TYR A 134 -12.88 -28.32 7.76
N LYS A 135 -12.99 -27.10 7.22
CA LYS A 135 -13.98 -26.72 6.19
C LYS A 135 -13.61 -27.23 4.79
N GLY A 136 -12.45 -27.87 4.64
CA GLY A 136 -11.94 -28.38 3.37
C GLY A 136 -11.02 -27.42 2.62
N THR A 137 -10.64 -26.30 3.23
CA THR A 137 -9.72 -25.32 2.63
C THR A 137 -8.30 -25.87 2.56
N LYS A 138 -7.71 -25.83 1.36
CA LYS A 138 -6.32 -26.26 1.15
C LYS A 138 -5.35 -25.16 1.58
N THR A 139 -4.30 -25.53 2.31
CA THR A 139 -3.27 -24.59 2.77
C THR A 139 -1.88 -24.95 2.27
N ILE A 140 -1.14 -23.96 1.78
CA ILE A 140 0.23 -24.11 1.26
C ILE A 140 1.17 -23.22 2.08
N ALA A 141 2.31 -23.76 2.53
CA ALA A 141 3.38 -22.97 3.12
C ALA A 141 4.47 -22.73 2.07
N ILE A 142 4.87 -21.47 1.88
CA ILE A 142 6.02 -21.10 1.06
C ILE A 142 7.03 -20.38 1.96
N THR A 143 8.01 -21.15 2.45
CA THR A 143 9.08 -20.67 3.34
C THR A 143 10.39 -21.39 3.02
N PRO A 144 11.55 -20.71 3.04
CA PRO A 144 12.84 -21.32 2.69
C PRO A 144 13.29 -22.39 3.69
N ASP A 145 12.91 -22.27 4.95
CA ASP A 145 13.10 -23.22 6.03
C ASP A 145 11.78 -23.92 6.41
N TYR A 146 11.88 -25.00 7.18
CA TYR A 146 10.71 -25.72 7.71
C TYR A 146 10.15 -25.00 8.95
N SER A 147 9.61 -23.81 8.71
CA SER A 147 9.03 -22.94 9.73
C SER A 147 7.76 -23.55 10.36
N GLU A 148 7.31 -23.01 11.50
CA GLU A 148 6.15 -23.54 12.22
C GLU A 148 4.86 -23.58 11.37
N VAL A 149 4.67 -22.62 10.45
CA VAL A 149 3.51 -22.64 9.54
C VAL A 149 3.52 -23.85 8.60
N ALA A 150 4.69 -24.38 8.22
CA ALA A 150 4.77 -25.57 7.37
C ALA A 150 4.12 -26.80 8.03
N LYS A 151 4.17 -26.89 9.36
CA LYS A 151 3.51 -27.95 10.15
C LYS A 151 1.97 -27.87 10.11
N LEU A 152 1.40 -26.72 9.72
CA LEU A 152 -0.04 -26.49 9.63
C LEU A 152 -0.57 -26.60 8.19
N CYS A 153 0.31 -26.78 7.20
CA CYS A 153 -0.04 -26.76 5.79
C CYS A 153 -0.06 -28.15 5.15
N ASP A 154 -0.83 -28.28 4.07
CA ASP A 154 -0.96 -29.53 3.33
C ASP A 154 0.22 -29.77 2.38
N GLN A 155 0.89 -28.70 1.93
CA GLN A 155 2.11 -28.75 1.13
C GLN A 155 3.09 -27.66 1.56
N TRP A 156 4.38 -27.99 1.51
CA TRP A 156 5.47 -27.05 1.74
C TRP A 156 6.32 -26.90 0.48
N LEU A 157 6.52 -25.65 0.05
CA LEU A 157 7.44 -25.27 -1.01
C LEU A 157 8.58 -24.46 -0.38
N ALA A 158 9.82 -24.84 -0.69
CA ALA A 158 11.03 -24.24 -0.12
C ALA A 158 11.89 -23.56 -1.19
N PRO A 159 11.45 -22.43 -1.79
CA PRO A 159 12.28 -21.68 -2.71
C PRO A 159 13.50 -21.10 -1.98
N LYS A 160 14.54 -20.77 -2.75
CA LYS A 160 15.69 -20.03 -2.22
C LYS A 160 15.19 -18.68 -1.71
N GLN A 161 15.58 -18.28 -0.49
CA GLN A 161 15.11 -17.04 0.10
C GLN A 161 15.43 -15.83 -0.79
N GLY A 162 14.44 -14.95 -0.99
CA GLY A 162 14.56 -13.76 -1.85
C GLY A 162 14.37 -14.05 -3.34
N THR A 163 14.01 -15.27 -3.74
CA THR A 163 13.69 -15.63 -5.14
C THR A 163 12.20 -15.85 -5.39
N ASP A 164 11.37 -15.50 -4.41
CA ASP A 164 9.92 -15.69 -4.39
C ASP A 164 9.21 -15.03 -5.58
N SER A 165 9.72 -13.89 -6.06
CA SER A 165 9.18 -13.21 -7.23
C SER A 165 9.29 -14.05 -8.51
N ALA A 166 10.33 -14.87 -8.66
CA ALA A 166 10.45 -15.77 -9.81
C ALA A 166 9.36 -16.85 -9.79
N LEU A 167 9.06 -17.40 -8.61
CA LEU A 167 7.96 -18.34 -8.43
C LEU A 167 6.61 -17.67 -8.72
N ALA A 168 6.37 -16.46 -8.18
CA ALA A 168 5.14 -15.71 -8.43
C ALA A 168 4.94 -15.38 -9.92
N MET A 169 6.00 -14.98 -10.63
CA MET A 169 5.96 -14.72 -12.07
C MET A 169 5.65 -15.99 -12.88
N ALA A 170 6.21 -17.14 -12.49
CA ALA A 170 5.90 -18.43 -13.12
C ALA A 170 4.44 -18.85 -12.88
N MET A 171 3.92 -18.66 -11.67
CA MET A 171 2.50 -18.89 -11.38
C MET A 171 1.60 -17.96 -12.22
N GLY A 172 1.94 -16.67 -12.29
CA GLY A 172 1.23 -15.69 -13.10
C GLY A 172 1.23 -16.05 -14.59
N HIS A 173 2.35 -16.55 -15.12
CA HIS A 173 2.44 -17.03 -16.50
C HIS A 173 1.43 -18.15 -16.79
N VAL A 174 1.35 -19.17 -15.93
CA VAL A 174 0.39 -20.27 -16.09
C VAL A 174 -1.05 -19.77 -15.96
N ILE A 175 -1.33 -18.88 -14.99
CA ILE A 175 -2.67 -18.31 -14.80
C ILE A 175 -3.14 -17.53 -16.04
N LEU A 176 -2.27 -16.70 -16.62
CA LEU A 176 -2.58 -15.94 -17.83
C LEU A 176 -2.77 -16.87 -19.03
N LYS A 177 -1.87 -17.84 -19.20
CA LYS A 177 -1.95 -18.79 -20.30
C LYS A 177 -3.24 -19.62 -20.25
N GLU A 178 -3.50 -20.29 -19.14
CA GLU A 178 -4.60 -21.26 -19.06
C GLU A 178 -5.97 -20.60 -18.88
N PHE A 179 -6.06 -19.51 -18.10
CA PHE A 179 -7.35 -18.94 -17.70
C PHE A 179 -7.68 -17.58 -18.35
N HIS A 180 -6.75 -16.98 -19.10
CA HIS A 180 -7.04 -15.76 -19.88
C HIS A 180 -6.90 -15.98 -21.39
N LEU A 181 -6.10 -16.96 -21.83
CA LEU A 181 -5.89 -17.24 -23.26
C LEU A 181 -6.53 -18.57 -23.70
N ASP A 182 -6.03 -19.71 -23.19
CA ASP A 182 -6.39 -21.04 -23.71
C ASP A 182 -7.84 -21.42 -23.35
N ASN A 183 -8.26 -21.15 -22.11
CA ASN A 183 -9.63 -21.35 -21.62
C ASN A 183 -10.10 -20.11 -20.82
N PRO A 184 -10.54 -19.05 -21.50
CA PRO A 184 -10.83 -17.77 -20.87
C PRO A 184 -11.92 -17.86 -19.79
N SER A 185 -11.58 -17.50 -18.56
CA SER A 185 -12.52 -17.40 -17.45
C SER A 185 -13.29 -16.08 -17.51
N ASP A 186 -14.62 -16.16 -17.65
CA ASP A 186 -15.50 -14.99 -17.65
C ASP A 186 -15.32 -14.14 -16.39
N TYR A 187 -15.13 -14.78 -15.23
CA TYR A 187 -14.94 -14.08 -13.97
C TYR A 187 -13.63 -13.25 -13.98
N PHE A 188 -12.50 -13.88 -14.36
CA PHE A 188 -11.20 -13.20 -14.36
C PHE A 188 -11.10 -12.09 -15.39
N ILE A 189 -11.61 -12.32 -16.60
CA ILE A 189 -11.58 -11.33 -17.68
C ILE A 189 -12.43 -10.11 -17.31
N ASN A 190 -13.64 -10.32 -16.79
CA ASN A 190 -14.51 -9.21 -16.40
C ASN A 190 -14.01 -8.47 -15.15
N TYR A 191 -13.27 -9.15 -14.28
CA TYR A 191 -12.61 -8.53 -13.14
C TYR A 191 -11.50 -7.59 -13.62
N CYS A 192 -10.50 -8.11 -14.35
CA CYS A 192 -9.37 -7.33 -14.84
C CYS A 192 -9.82 -6.18 -15.75
N ARG A 193 -10.82 -6.39 -16.61
CA ARG A 193 -11.36 -5.33 -17.48
C ARG A 193 -11.88 -4.12 -16.70
N ARG A 194 -12.45 -4.31 -15.50
CA ARG A 194 -13.14 -3.27 -14.74
C ARG A 194 -12.33 -2.71 -13.58
N TYR A 195 -11.46 -3.52 -12.99
CA TYR A 195 -10.78 -3.21 -11.73
C TYR A 195 -9.26 -3.16 -11.83
N SER A 196 -8.69 -3.30 -13.04
CA SER A 196 -7.27 -3.03 -13.29
C SER A 196 -7.09 -2.00 -14.39
N ASP A 197 -5.84 -1.55 -14.55
CA ASP A 197 -5.39 -0.67 -15.61
C ASP A 197 -4.95 -1.41 -16.87
N MET A 198 -5.14 -2.74 -16.94
CA MET A 198 -4.86 -3.55 -18.13
C MET A 198 -5.47 -3.04 -19.45
N PRO A 199 -6.70 -2.48 -19.51
CA PRO A 199 -7.26 -1.98 -20.76
C PRO A 199 -6.73 -0.58 -21.16
N MET A 200 -5.90 0.05 -20.33
CA MET A 200 -5.41 1.40 -20.57
C MET A 200 -4.25 1.40 -21.57
N LEU A 201 -4.18 2.44 -22.40
CA LEU A 201 -3.17 2.54 -23.45
C LEU A 201 -1.85 3.13 -22.95
N VAL A 202 -0.74 2.58 -23.44
CA VAL A 202 0.63 3.02 -23.16
C VAL A 202 1.28 3.52 -24.45
N MET A 203 1.97 4.66 -24.37
CA MET A 203 2.75 5.17 -25.50
C MET A 203 4.06 4.41 -25.62
N LEU A 204 4.47 4.11 -26.85
CA LEU A 204 5.75 3.49 -27.14
C LEU A 204 6.75 4.56 -27.58
N GLU A 205 7.93 4.55 -26.98
CA GLU A 205 9.03 5.45 -27.33
C GLU A 205 10.04 4.71 -28.21
N PRO A 206 10.42 5.27 -29.37
CA PRO A 206 11.40 4.65 -30.25
C PRO A 206 12.81 4.76 -29.65
N ARG A 207 13.64 3.74 -29.92
CA ARG A 207 15.08 3.72 -29.63
C ARG A 207 15.89 3.82 -30.91
N ASP A 208 17.15 4.24 -30.77
CA ASP A 208 18.09 4.39 -31.88
C ASP A 208 18.36 3.08 -32.64
N ASP A 209 18.20 1.92 -31.97
CA ASP A 209 18.36 0.59 -32.55
C ASP A 209 17.13 0.10 -33.35
N GLY A 210 16.09 0.94 -33.47
CA GLY A 210 14.83 0.61 -34.15
C GLY A 210 13.83 -0.15 -33.29
N SER A 211 14.16 -0.47 -32.03
CA SER A 211 13.21 -1.07 -31.08
C SER A 211 12.35 -0.01 -30.38
N TYR A 212 11.35 -0.46 -29.62
CA TYR A 212 10.47 0.42 -28.83
C TYR A 212 10.51 0.04 -27.35
N VAL A 213 10.26 1.02 -26.49
CA VAL A 213 10.01 0.81 -25.05
C VAL A 213 8.66 1.34 -24.62
N PRO A 214 8.01 0.71 -23.62
CA PRO A 214 6.86 1.31 -22.97
C PRO A 214 7.28 2.59 -22.25
N GLY A 215 6.70 3.72 -22.66
CA GLY A 215 6.81 5.01 -21.99
C GLY A 215 5.65 5.22 -21.01
N ARG A 216 5.15 6.45 -20.92
CA ARG A 216 3.98 6.77 -20.08
C ARG A 216 2.66 6.30 -20.70
N MET A 217 1.63 6.18 -19.85
CA MET A 217 0.24 6.01 -20.31
C MET A 217 -0.24 7.19 -21.16
N ILE A 218 -1.07 6.91 -22.17
CA ILE A 218 -1.78 7.93 -22.94
C ILE A 218 -2.73 8.68 -22.02
N ARG A 219 -2.73 10.01 -22.14
CA ARG A 219 -3.63 10.91 -21.42
C ARG A 219 -4.63 11.52 -22.40
N ALA A 220 -5.80 11.91 -21.91
CA ALA A 220 -6.80 12.56 -22.74
C ALA A 220 -6.25 13.82 -23.44
N SER A 221 -5.35 14.56 -22.77
CA SER A 221 -4.66 15.75 -23.33
C SER A 221 -3.77 15.47 -24.54
N ASP A 222 -3.39 14.22 -24.80
CA ASP A 222 -2.57 13.84 -25.95
C ASP A 222 -3.38 13.74 -27.25
N LEU A 223 -4.72 13.73 -27.13
CA LEU A 223 -5.64 13.55 -28.24
C LEU A 223 -6.31 14.87 -28.61
N VAL A 224 -6.76 14.96 -29.86
CA VAL A 224 -7.50 16.12 -30.37
C VAL A 224 -8.73 16.37 -29.49
N ASP A 225 -8.98 17.65 -29.17
CA ASP A 225 -10.05 18.13 -28.30
C ASP A 225 -10.08 17.52 -26.89
N GLY A 226 -8.99 16.88 -26.45
CA GLY A 226 -8.90 16.28 -25.12
C GLY A 226 -9.90 15.14 -24.87
N LEU A 227 -10.43 14.51 -25.94
CA LEU A 227 -11.61 13.63 -25.89
C LEU A 227 -12.83 14.27 -25.20
N GLY A 228 -12.98 15.59 -25.29
CA GLY A 228 -14.06 16.35 -24.67
C GLY A 228 -13.86 16.61 -23.17
N GLU A 229 -12.71 16.27 -22.60
CA GLU A 229 -12.38 16.51 -21.19
C GLU A 229 -11.71 17.88 -21.00
N SER A 230 -12.47 18.86 -20.48
CA SER A 230 -11.93 20.21 -20.21
C SER A 230 -11.20 20.35 -18.86
N ASN A 231 -11.49 19.47 -17.90
CA ASN A 231 -10.90 19.52 -16.56
C ASN A 231 -9.84 18.42 -16.39
N ASN A 232 -8.60 18.81 -16.08
CA ASN A 232 -7.47 17.92 -15.83
C ASN A 232 -7.28 16.79 -16.90
N PRO A 233 -7.33 17.09 -18.21
CA PRO A 233 -7.20 16.07 -19.26
C PRO A 233 -5.86 15.31 -19.20
N GLN A 234 -4.81 15.96 -18.70
CA GLN A 234 -3.48 15.35 -18.51
C GLN A 234 -3.43 14.30 -17.40
N TRP A 235 -4.46 14.18 -16.56
CA TRP A 235 -4.57 13.24 -15.44
C TRP A 235 -5.62 12.14 -15.67
N LYS A 236 -6.07 11.97 -16.91
CA LYS A 236 -7.09 11.01 -17.30
C LYS A 236 -6.54 10.03 -18.34
N THR A 237 -6.52 8.74 -18.00
CA THR A 237 -6.04 7.67 -18.87
C THR A 237 -7.06 7.36 -19.97
N VAL A 238 -6.59 6.79 -21.08
CA VAL A 238 -7.41 6.45 -22.26
C VAL A 238 -7.41 4.95 -22.49
N ALA A 239 -8.55 4.41 -22.91
CA ALA A 239 -8.73 3.00 -23.29
C ALA A 239 -9.50 2.89 -24.61
N VAL A 240 -9.64 1.67 -25.14
CA VAL A 240 -10.45 1.36 -26.34
C VAL A 240 -11.69 0.59 -25.92
N ASN A 241 -12.87 1.01 -26.40
CA ASN A 241 -14.11 0.29 -26.15
C ASN A 241 -14.32 -0.89 -27.13
N THR A 242 -15.37 -1.69 -26.95
CA THR A 242 -15.64 -2.86 -27.83
C THR A 242 -16.03 -2.49 -29.26
N ALA A 243 -16.37 -1.22 -29.53
CA ALA A 243 -16.61 -0.71 -30.87
C ALA A 243 -15.33 -0.20 -31.56
N GLY A 244 -14.18 -0.24 -30.88
CA GLY A 244 -12.90 0.26 -31.40
C GLY A 244 -12.68 1.77 -31.20
N GLU A 245 -13.51 2.43 -30.40
CA GLU A 245 -13.43 3.88 -30.17
C GLU A 245 -12.54 4.18 -28.95
N LEU A 246 -11.75 5.28 -29.04
CA LEU A 246 -10.98 5.80 -27.91
C LEU A 246 -11.91 6.47 -26.90
N VAL A 247 -11.78 6.10 -25.63
CA VAL A 247 -12.63 6.59 -24.55
C VAL A 247 -11.82 6.91 -23.30
N VAL A 248 -12.32 7.85 -22.50
CA VAL A 248 -11.81 8.15 -21.16
C VAL A 248 -12.72 7.47 -20.12
N PRO A 249 -12.33 6.34 -19.52
CA PRO A 249 -13.11 5.71 -18.47
C PRO A 249 -13.14 6.59 -17.20
N ASN A 250 -14.28 6.60 -16.50
CA ASN A 250 -14.38 7.27 -15.20
C ASN A 250 -13.45 6.62 -14.17
N GLY A 251 -13.10 7.38 -13.13
CA GLY A 251 -12.29 6.89 -11.99
C GLY A 251 -10.82 7.29 -12.04
N ALA A 252 -10.30 7.76 -13.19
CA ALA A 252 -8.96 8.32 -13.24
C ALA A 252 -8.79 9.55 -12.31
N ILE A 253 -7.59 9.77 -11.78
CA ILE A 253 -7.32 10.78 -10.74
C ILE A 253 -7.66 12.22 -11.14
N GLY A 254 -7.75 12.51 -12.45
CA GLY A 254 -8.20 13.80 -12.96
C GLY A 254 -9.70 14.10 -12.74
N PHE A 255 -10.54 13.12 -12.38
CA PHE A 255 -11.98 13.33 -12.15
C PHE A 255 -12.32 13.89 -10.77
N PRO A 256 -11.80 13.37 -9.64
CA PRO A 256 -12.11 13.87 -8.31
C PRO A 256 -11.63 15.31 -8.08
N LEU A 257 -10.51 15.70 -8.69
CA LEU A 257 -9.93 17.03 -8.55
C LEU A 257 -10.77 18.06 -9.35
N GLY A 258 -11.57 18.86 -8.65
CA GLY A 258 -12.32 19.99 -9.24
C GLY A 258 -13.80 19.73 -9.57
N ARG A 259 -14.35 18.53 -9.31
CA ARG A 259 -15.80 18.25 -9.40
C ARG A 259 -16.32 17.52 -8.17
N LYS A 260 -17.57 17.80 -7.76
CA LYS A 260 -18.20 17.26 -6.55
C LYS A 260 -18.75 15.81 -6.65
N ARG A 261 -18.78 15.14 -7.81
CA ARG A 261 -19.69 13.96 -7.99
C ARG A 261 -19.33 12.91 -9.06
N GLN A 262 -18.06 12.64 -9.36
CA GLN A 262 -17.72 11.62 -10.38
C GLN A 262 -16.69 10.59 -9.89
N MET A 263 -16.85 10.16 -8.63
CA MET A 263 -16.14 8.98 -8.14
C MET A 263 -17.14 7.83 -8.07
N GLU A 264 -17.24 7.07 -9.16
CA GLU A 264 -17.87 5.76 -9.17
C GLU A 264 -16.90 4.81 -9.86
N SER A 265 -16.53 3.73 -9.17
CA SER A 265 -15.74 2.65 -9.74
C SER A 265 -16.60 1.88 -10.74
N GLY A 266 -16.51 2.23 -12.02
CA GLY A 266 -17.26 1.56 -13.08
C GLY A 266 -17.01 2.19 -14.44
N ILE A 267 -16.96 1.34 -15.47
CA ILE A 267 -16.92 1.79 -16.88
C ILE A 267 -18.29 2.40 -17.20
N HIS A 268 -18.46 3.69 -16.94
CA HIS A 268 -19.58 4.47 -17.43
C HIS A 268 -19.10 5.30 -18.62
N CYS A 269 -19.24 4.72 -19.81
CA CYS A 269 -19.01 5.42 -21.07
C CYS A 269 -20.06 6.53 -21.21
N ARG A 270 -19.67 7.80 -21.01
CA ARG A 270 -20.55 8.93 -21.34
C ARG A 270 -20.71 9.01 -22.86
N ARG A 271 -21.80 8.46 -23.40
CA ARG A 271 -22.26 8.82 -24.75
C ARG A 271 -22.93 10.18 -24.69
N TYR A 272 -22.36 11.15 -25.40
CA TYR A 272 -23.09 12.35 -25.83
C TYR A 272 -24.05 11.94 -26.95
N GLY A 273 -25.36 12.18 -26.74
CA GLY A 273 -26.34 12.22 -27.84
C GLY A 273 -27.25 10.99 -28.01
N ASN A 274 -28.48 11.16 -27.54
CA ASN A 274 -29.74 10.55 -27.99
C ASN A 274 -30.03 9.05 -27.73
N ARG A 275 -30.94 8.87 -26.76
CA ARG A 275 -31.97 7.82 -26.59
C ARG A 275 -31.49 6.39 -26.35
N ILE A 276 -31.56 5.98 -25.08
CA ILE A 276 -32.25 4.73 -24.73
C ILE A 276 -33.27 5.06 -23.64
N VAL A 277 -34.54 4.90 -24.00
CA VAL A 277 -35.69 4.96 -23.12
C VAL A 277 -35.68 3.69 -22.26
N VAL A 278 -35.68 3.83 -20.94
CA VAL A 278 -35.98 2.74 -20.01
C VAL A 278 -37.17 3.17 -19.18
N ASN A 279 -38.36 2.65 -19.50
CA ASN A 279 -39.39 2.17 -18.55
C ASN A 279 -40.72 1.86 -19.24
N PRO A 280 -41.69 1.18 -18.59
CA PRO A 280 -41.61 0.28 -17.42
C PRO A 280 -42.41 -1.04 -17.57
N ALA A 281 -42.18 -1.96 -16.62
CA ALA A 281 -43.11 -2.92 -16.02
C ALA A 281 -44.07 -3.76 -16.89
N ARG A 282 -44.00 -5.10 -16.71
CA ARG A 282 -45.22 -5.90 -16.47
C ARG A 282 -44.99 -6.90 -15.33
N SER A 283 -45.85 -6.76 -14.33
CA SER A 283 -46.21 -7.73 -13.32
C SER A 283 -46.93 -8.94 -13.93
N THR A 284 -46.50 -10.13 -13.56
CA THR A 284 -47.30 -11.26 -13.05
C THR A 284 -46.38 -12.12 -12.22
#